data_AF-A0AAN8WL98-F1
#
_entry.id   AF-A0AAN8WL98-F1
#
_cell.length_a   1.000
_cell.length_b   1.000
_cell.length_c   1.000
_cell.angle_alpha   90.00
_cell.angle_beta   90.00
_cell.angle_gamma   90.00
#
_symmetry.space_group_name_H-M   'P 1'
#
loop_
_entity.id
_entity.type
_entity.pdbx_description
1 polymer ?
#
loop_
_entity_poly.entity_id
_entity_poly.type
_entity_poly.pdbx_seq_one_letter_code
_entity_poly.pdbx_strand_id
1 'polypeptide(L)'
;MGGGRQKFTPKGVDDPEGGDGGKREDGKNLIQIWLAQKTILGNASYVWHRDDFLTVDTANTDYLLGLFDWGHMEYAIENDLSNPSLEEMTKSAIEILQNDPNGYFLFVEGGNIDRAHHLNEHRSALEEALEFEKAISRADSMTDPQDTLILVTADHSQPIVINGYSNRGSDIL
;
A
#
# COMPACT_ATOMS: atom_id res chain seq x y z
N MET A 1 -5.54 2.06 0.13
CA MET A 1 -5.14 0.70 -0.31
C MET A 1 -4.04 0.23 0.63
N GLY A 2 -3.93 -1.06 0.90
CA GLY A 2 -2.95 -1.62 1.83
C GLY A 2 -3.41 -2.95 2.39
N GLY A 3 -2.94 -3.32 3.59
CA GLY A 3 -3.42 -4.49 4.31
C GLY A 3 -4.54 -4.18 5.31
N GLY A 4 -4.82 -5.14 6.20
CA GLY A 4 -5.55 -4.94 7.44
C GLY A 4 -6.98 -5.48 7.43
N ARG A 5 -7.32 -6.37 6.49
CA ARG A 5 -8.67 -6.95 6.35
C ARG A 5 -9.27 -7.43 7.68
N GLN A 6 -8.43 -7.99 8.56
CA GLN A 6 -8.86 -8.50 9.88
C GLN A 6 -9.60 -7.47 10.74
N LYS A 7 -9.36 -6.16 10.55
CA LYS A 7 -9.99 -5.09 11.34
C LYS A 7 -11.31 -4.60 10.73
N PHE A 8 -11.63 -5.04 9.50
CA PHE A 8 -12.83 -4.66 8.77
C PHE A 8 -13.93 -5.73 8.84
N THR A 9 -13.59 -6.99 9.09
CA THR A 9 -14.54 -8.10 9.16
C THR A 9 -14.78 -8.59 10.61
N PRO A 10 -15.99 -9.07 10.94
CA PRO A 10 -16.30 -9.58 12.27
C PRO A 10 -15.72 -10.97 12.51
N LYS A 11 -15.55 -11.32 13.79
CA LYS A 11 -15.19 -12.68 14.22
C LYS A 11 -16.16 -13.70 13.61
N GLY A 12 -15.61 -14.80 13.09
CA GLY A 12 -16.37 -15.87 12.43
C GLY A 12 -16.59 -15.69 10.93
N VAL A 13 -16.12 -14.58 10.34
CA VAL A 13 -15.99 -14.43 8.88
C VAL A 13 -14.56 -14.81 8.49
N ASP A 14 -14.43 -15.80 7.63
CA ASP A 14 -13.15 -16.27 7.11
C ASP A 14 -12.50 -15.21 6.22
N ASP A 15 -11.17 -15.13 6.26
CA ASP A 15 -10.40 -14.29 5.35
C ASP A 15 -10.33 -14.95 3.96
N PRO A 16 -10.47 -14.18 2.86
CA PRO A 16 -10.48 -14.74 1.51
C PRO A 16 -9.19 -15.48 1.12
N GLU A 17 -8.06 -15.17 1.75
CA GLU A 17 -6.78 -15.87 1.51
C GLU A 17 -6.56 -17.06 2.45
N GLY A 18 -7.55 -17.36 3.30
CA GLY A 18 -7.49 -18.41 4.30
C GLY A 18 -6.80 -17.98 5.60
N GLY A 19 -6.68 -18.92 6.54
CA GLY A 19 -6.09 -18.64 7.86
C GLY A 19 -7.07 -18.01 8.84
N ASP A 20 -6.58 -17.08 9.67
CA ASP A 20 -7.38 -16.41 10.69
C ASP A 20 -8.44 -15.49 10.05
N GLY A 21 -9.67 -15.52 10.56
CA GLY A 21 -10.74 -14.63 10.10
C GLY A 21 -10.71 -13.22 10.69
N GLY A 22 -11.83 -12.53 10.56
CA GLY A 22 -12.05 -11.19 11.12
C GLY A 22 -11.89 -11.11 12.64
N LYS A 23 -11.51 -9.93 13.14
CA LYS A 23 -11.27 -9.69 14.58
C LYS A 23 -12.30 -8.78 15.24
N ARG A 24 -13.26 -8.21 14.50
CA ARG A 24 -14.23 -7.30 15.11
C ARG A 24 -15.22 -8.04 16.01
N GLU A 25 -15.50 -7.45 17.17
CA GLU A 25 -16.43 -8.02 18.17
C GLU A 25 -17.83 -7.42 18.11
N ASP A 26 -18.02 -6.37 17.30
CA ASP A 26 -19.29 -5.64 17.19
C ASP A 26 -20.22 -6.19 16.09
N GLY A 27 -19.86 -7.32 15.48
CA GLY A 27 -20.64 -7.98 14.43
C GLY A 27 -20.71 -7.22 13.10
N LYS A 28 -19.98 -6.11 12.94
CA LYS A 28 -20.05 -5.29 11.72
C LYS A 28 -19.05 -5.75 10.68
N ASN A 29 -19.49 -5.85 9.42
CA ASN A 29 -18.61 -5.96 8.26
C ASN A 29 -18.46 -4.58 7.62
N LEU A 30 -17.33 -3.92 7.89
CA LEU A 30 -17.07 -2.56 7.42
C LEU A 30 -16.83 -2.49 5.91
N ILE A 31 -16.35 -3.57 5.29
CA ILE A 31 -16.17 -3.64 3.82
C ILE A 31 -17.54 -3.52 3.14
N GLN A 32 -18.50 -4.30 3.62
CA GLN A 32 -19.87 -4.28 3.08
C GLN A 32 -20.58 -2.96 3.36
N ILE A 33 -20.37 -2.38 4.54
CA ILE A 33 -20.91 -1.05 4.87
C ILE A 33 -20.33 0.02 3.93
N TRP A 34 -19.01 0.00 3.71
CA TRP A 34 -18.34 0.93 2.80
C TRP A 34 -18.85 0.78 1.37
N LEU A 35 -18.92 -0.44 0.84
CA LEU A 35 -19.45 -0.72 -0.50
C LEU A 35 -20.88 -0.19 -0.64
N ALA A 36 -21.77 -0.55 0.29
CA ALA A 36 -23.16 -0.09 0.26
C ALA A 36 -23.29 1.44 0.27
N GLN A 37 -22.43 2.14 0.99
CA GLN A 37 -22.42 3.60 1.03
C GLN A 37 -21.84 4.22 -0.26
N LYS A 38 -20.77 3.65 -0.81
CA LYS A 38 -20.07 4.22 -1.96
C LYS A 38 -20.77 3.93 -3.29
N THR A 39 -21.40 2.78 -3.44
CA THR A 39 -22.21 2.45 -4.64
C THR A 39 -23.41 3.40 -4.81
N ILE A 40 -23.89 4.05 -3.75
CA ILE A 40 -24.92 5.10 -3.85
C ILE A 40 -24.37 6.39 -4.46
N LEU A 41 -23.07 6.66 -4.26
CA LEU A 41 -22.41 7.89 -4.67
C LEU A 41 -21.71 7.80 -6.02
N GLY A 42 -21.29 6.61 -6.43
CA GLY A 42 -20.56 6.38 -7.67
C GLY A 42 -20.17 4.91 -7.86
N ASN A 43 -19.35 4.63 -8.86
CA ASN A 43 -18.84 3.30 -9.14
C ASN A 43 -17.78 2.92 -8.09
N ALA A 44 -18.16 2.01 -7.19
CA ALA A 44 -17.32 1.56 -6.09
C ALA A 44 -16.91 0.10 -6.26
N SER A 45 -15.61 -0.17 -6.09
CA SER A 45 -15.02 -1.50 -6.20
C SER A 45 -14.22 -1.85 -4.94
N TYR A 46 -14.32 -3.12 -4.54
CA TYR A 46 -13.48 -3.72 -3.50
C TYR A 46 -12.68 -4.86 -4.12
N VAL A 47 -11.37 -4.85 -3.90
CA VAL A 47 -10.44 -5.88 -4.37
C VAL A 47 -9.50 -6.27 -3.25
N TRP A 48 -9.03 -7.52 -3.28
CA TRP A 48 -8.18 -8.06 -2.22
C TRP A 48 -7.03 -8.91 -2.74
N HIS A 49 -6.96 -9.18 -4.05
CA HIS A 49 -5.87 -9.91 -4.69
C HIS A 49 -5.27 -9.06 -5.82
N ARG A 50 -3.97 -9.22 -6.10
CA ARG A 50 -3.28 -8.42 -7.12
C ARG A 50 -3.90 -8.55 -8.51
N ASP A 51 -4.25 -9.76 -8.92
CA ASP A 51 -4.82 -9.99 -10.27
C ASP A 51 -6.11 -9.20 -10.48
N ASP A 52 -7.04 -9.24 -9.51
CA ASP A 52 -8.27 -8.44 -9.57
C ASP A 52 -7.96 -6.95 -9.57
N PHE A 53 -7.00 -6.52 -8.73
CA PHE A 53 -6.56 -5.13 -8.67
C PHE A 53 -6.01 -4.60 -10.00
N LEU A 54 -5.21 -5.40 -10.71
CA LEU A 54 -4.66 -5.01 -12.02
C LEU A 54 -5.71 -4.91 -13.13
N THR A 55 -6.88 -5.50 -12.93
CA THR A 55 -8.00 -5.43 -13.89
C THR A 55 -9.01 -4.31 -13.58
N VAL A 56 -8.80 -3.55 -12.50
CA VAL A 56 -9.67 -2.41 -12.17
C VAL A 56 -9.64 -1.40 -13.31
N ASP A 57 -10.83 -1.03 -13.79
CA ASP A 57 -11.00 0.06 -14.75
C ASP A 57 -10.89 1.41 -14.02
N THR A 58 -9.66 1.92 -13.91
CA THR A 58 -9.35 3.15 -13.18
C THR A 58 -10.00 4.40 -13.79
N ALA A 59 -10.36 4.35 -15.08
CA ALA A 59 -11.04 5.47 -15.75
C ALA A 59 -12.52 5.57 -15.36
N ASN A 60 -13.14 4.46 -14.95
CA ASN A 60 -14.56 4.42 -14.60
C ASN A 60 -14.82 4.11 -13.11
N THR A 61 -13.77 4.02 -12.28
CA THR A 61 -13.90 3.73 -10.85
C THR A 61 -13.81 5.01 -10.04
N ASP A 62 -14.89 5.37 -9.33
CA ASP A 62 -14.92 6.55 -8.46
C ASP A 62 -14.35 6.25 -7.06
N TYR A 63 -14.55 5.01 -6.58
CA TYR A 63 -14.11 4.59 -5.24
C TYR A 63 -13.48 3.21 -5.29
N LEU A 64 -12.23 3.09 -4.84
CA LEU A 64 -11.54 1.82 -4.75
C LEU A 64 -11.10 1.54 -3.31
N LEU A 65 -11.50 0.38 -2.78
CA LEU A 65 -10.97 -0.17 -1.53
C LEU A 65 -10.16 -1.43 -1.86
N GLY A 66 -8.85 -1.30 -1.86
CA GLY A 66 -7.92 -2.43 -1.96
C GLY A 66 -7.40 -2.85 -0.58
N LEU A 67 -7.72 -4.07 -0.13
CA LEU A 67 -7.20 -4.65 1.11
C LEU A 67 -6.54 -6.00 0.83
N PHE A 68 -5.22 -6.00 0.70
CA PHE A 68 -4.45 -7.08 0.07
C PHE A 68 -3.89 -8.12 1.04
N ASP A 69 -3.80 -7.77 2.32
CA ASP A 69 -3.40 -8.73 3.35
C ASP A 69 -4.32 -8.72 4.57
N TRP A 70 -4.33 -9.84 5.28
CA TRP A 70 -5.06 -9.97 6.54
C TRP A 70 -4.60 -8.94 7.58
N GLY A 71 -3.28 -8.76 7.69
CA GLY A 71 -2.61 -7.85 8.62
C GLY A 71 -1.88 -6.73 7.89
N HIS A 72 -0.63 -6.49 8.26
CA HIS A 72 0.23 -5.68 7.41
C HIS A 72 0.51 -6.41 6.10
N MET A 73 0.85 -5.66 5.04
CA MET A 73 1.32 -6.30 3.82
C MET A 73 2.65 -7.02 4.06
N GLU A 74 2.88 -8.09 3.31
CA GLU A 74 4.17 -8.79 3.25
C GLU A 74 5.32 -7.85 2.87
N TYR A 75 6.55 -8.23 3.23
CA TYR A 75 7.72 -7.47 2.80
C TYR A 75 7.94 -7.61 1.29
N ALA A 76 8.48 -6.58 0.64
CA ALA A 76 8.77 -6.54 -0.79
C ALA A 76 9.70 -7.68 -1.24
N ILE A 77 10.62 -8.12 -0.36
CA ILE A 77 11.52 -9.26 -0.63
C ILE A 77 10.81 -10.63 -0.57
N GLU A 78 9.66 -10.69 0.12
CA GLU A 78 8.88 -11.91 0.35
C GLU A 78 7.68 -12.02 -0.60
N ASN A 79 7.20 -10.89 -1.13
CA ASN A 79 6.04 -10.82 -2.00
C ASN A 79 6.21 -11.67 -3.26
N ASP A 80 5.45 -12.76 -3.35
CA ASP A 80 5.45 -13.73 -4.44
C ASP A 80 4.58 -13.31 -5.64
N LEU A 81 4.21 -12.02 -5.71
CA LEU A 81 3.29 -11.41 -6.67
C LEU A 81 1.80 -11.72 -6.41
N SER A 82 1.44 -12.28 -5.27
CA SER A 82 0.04 -12.32 -4.80
C SER A 82 -0.49 -10.93 -4.42
N ASN A 83 0.40 -10.05 -3.95
CA ASN A 83 0.10 -8.70 -3.47
C ASN A 83 0.60 -7.62 -4.45
N PRO A 84 -0.18 -6.56 -4.73
CA PRO A 84 0.30 -5.46 -5.56
C PRO A 84 1.45 -4.73 -4.88
N SER A 85 2.42 -4.31 -5.68
CA SER A 85 3.56 -3.53 -5.18
C SER A 85 3.13 -2.11 -4.76
N LEU A 86 3.97 -1.41 -3.99
CA LEU A 86 3.67 -0.03 -3.59
C LEU A 86 3.65 0.90 -4.81
N GLU A 87 4.51 0.62 -5.79
CA GLU A 87 4.51 1.27 -7.10
C GLU A 87 3.18 1.08 -7.83
N GLU A 88 2.66 -0.15 -7.87
CA GLU A 88 1.40 -0.48 -8.54
C GLU A 88 0.20 0.17 -7.84
N MET A 89 0.16 0.13 -6.50
CA MET A 89 -0.86 0.83 -5.72
C MET A 89 -0.82 2.35 -5.95
N THR A 90 0.38 2.94 -5.99
CA THR A 90 0.55 4.37 -6.24
C THR A 90 0.06 4.77 -7.62
N LYS A 91 0.43 3.99 -8.64
CA LYS A 91 -0.04 4.19 -10.02
C LYS A 91 -1.57 4.20 -10.09
N SER A 92 -2.25 3.15 -9.62
CA SER A 92 -3.71 3.07 -9.70
C SER A 92 -4.41 4.15 -8.87
N ALA A 93 -3.82 4.55 -7.73
CA ALA A 93 -4.34 5.66 -6.95
C ALA A 93 -4.32 6.98 -7.74
N ILE A 94 -3.19 7.29 -8.40
CA ILE A 94 -3.07 8.48 -9.24
C ILE A 94 -4.06 8.40 -10.41
N GLU A 95 -4.17 7.25 -11.09
CA GLU A 95 -5.08 7.07 -12.22
C GLU A 95 -6.55 7.34 -11.86
N ILE A 96 -6.98 6.95 -10.67
CA ILE A 96 -8.35 7.21 -10.18
C ILE A 96 -8.50 8.66 -9.73
N LEU A 97 -7.56 9.17 -8.93
CA LEU A 97 -7.67 10.48 -8.28
C LEU A 97 -7.52 11.64 -9.27
N GLN A 98 -6.71 11.49 -10.33
CA GLN A 98 -6.53 12.51 -11.36
C GLN A 98 -7.80 12.77 -12.19
N ASN A 99 -8.82 11.93 -12.07
CA ASN A 99 -10.11 12.14 -12.73
C ASN A 99 -10.90 13.31 -12.11
N ASP A 100 -10.55 13.77 -10.90
CA ASP A 100 -11.15 14.97 -10.31
C ASP A 100 -10.44 16.23 -10.84
N PRO A 101 -11.14 17.11 -11.58
CA PRO A 101 -10.55 18.33 -12.15
C PRO A 101 -10.16 19.37 -11.09
N ASN A 102 -10.57 19.21 -9.82
CA ASN A 102 -10.19 20.10 -8.73
C ASN A 102 -8.87 19.69 -8.06
N GLY A 103 -8.22 18.61 -8.54
CA GLY A 103 -7.01 18.05 -7.97
C GLY A 103 -7.29 17.08 -6.83
N TYR A 104 -6.22 16.54 -6.24
CA TYR A 104 -6.32 15.50 -5.23
C TYR A 104 -5.23 15.61 -4.17
N PHE A 105 -5.42 14.88 -3.08
CA PHE A 105 -4.40 14.57 -2.11
C PHE A 105 -4.17 13.06 -2.10
N LEU A 106 -2.91 12.65 -2.14
CA LEU A 106 -2.52 11.25 -2.04
C LEU A 106 -1.46 11.08 -0.96
N PHE A 107 -1.67 10.12 -0.07
CA PHE A 107 -0.70 9.67 0.91
C PHE A 107 -0.21 8.28 0.53
N VAL A 108 1.11 8.13 0.43
CA VAL A 108 1.79 6.87 0.13
C VAL A 108 2.81 6.61 1.23
N GLU A 109 2.81 5.42 1.80
CA GLU A 109 3.63 5.07 2.96
C GLU A 109 4.45 3.80 2.70
N GLY A 110 5.77 3.91 2.80
CA GLY A 110 6.68 2.76 2.88
C GLY A 110 6.74 2.17 4.30
N GLY A 111 5.60 1.77 4.86
CA GLY A 111 5.47 1.51 6.30
C GLY A 111 6.25 0.30 6.82
N ASN A 112 6.58 -0.65 5.94
CA ASN A 112 7.34 -1.84 6.30
C ASN A 112 8.85 -1.56 6.54
N ILE A 113 9.39 -0.40 6.12
CA ILE A 113 10.76 0.03 6.45
C ILE A 113 10.97 0.04 7.97
N ASP A 114 10.02 0.63 8.70
CA ASP A 114 10.04 0.73 10.15
C ASP A 114 9.95 -0.66 10.82
N ARG A 115 9.04 -1.50 10.33
CA ARG A 115 8.85 -2.86 10.85
C ARG A 115 10.10 -3.71 10.68
N ALA A 116 10.75 -3.63 9.52
CA ALA A 116 12.01 -4.35 9.27
C ALA A 116 13.14 -3.84 10.19
N HIS A 117 13.23 -2.53 10.41
CA HIS A 117 14.19 -1.97 11.38
C HIS A 117 13.95 -2.43 12.81
N HIS A 118 12.69 -2.51 13.25
CA HIS A 118 12.35 -3.03 14.58
C HIS A 118 12.77 -4.49 14.78
N LEU A 119 12.86 -5.27 13.70
CA LEU A 119 13.36 -6.65 13.71
C LEU A 119 14.89 -6.75 13.48
N ASN A 120 15.58 -5.63 13.25
CA ASN A 120 16.97 -5.56 12.78
C ASN A 120 17.22 -6.30 11.45
N GLU A 121 16.21 -6.39 10.60
CA GLU A 121 16.30 -6.99 9.27
C GLU A 121 16.70 -5.95 8.24
N HIS A 122 17.99 -5.56 8.27
CA HIS A 122 18.49 -4.45 7.45
C HIS A 122 18.35 -4.66 5.93
N ARG A 123 18.43 -5.92 5.46
CA ARG A 123 18.17 -6.26 4.05
C ARG A 123 16.72 -5.93 3.68
N SER A 124 15.76 -6.43 4.45
CA SER A 124 14.34 -6.16 4.23
C SER A 124 14.05 -4.66 4.31
N ALA A 125 14.63 -3.94 5.27
CA ALA A 125 14.44 -2.49 5.39
C ALA A 125 14.95 -1.70 4.17
N LEU A 126 16.09 -2.11 3.57
CA LEU A 126 16.59 -1.49 2.35
C LEU A 126 15.74 -1.85 1.12
N GLU A 127 15.29 -3.10 0.99
CA GLU A 127 14.39 -3.49 -0.10
C GLU A 127 13.05 -2.75 -0.03
N GLU A 128 12.49 -2.55 1.17
CA GLU A 128 11.31 -1.71 1.39
C GLU A 128 11.55 -0.25 1.01
N ALA A 129 12.72 0.30 1.34
CA ALA A 129 13.10 1.65 0.96
C ALA A 129 13.24 1.79 -0.57
N LEU A 130 13.74 0.76 -1.26
CA LEU A 130 13.79 0.71 -2.72
C LEU A 130 12.39 0.62 -3.33
N GLU A 131 11.48 -0.15 -2.73
CA GLU A 131 10.08 -0.23 -3.19
C GLU A 131 9.36 1.11 -3.01
N PHE A 132 9.61 1.83 -1.91
CA PHE A 132 9.12 3.20 -1.73
C PHE A 132 9.73 4.19 -2.74
N GLU A 133 11.02 4.07 -3.07
CA GLU A 133 11.66 4.87 -4.11
C GLU A 133 11.00 4.66 -5.48
N LYS A 134 10.70 3.41 -5.86
CA LYS A 134 9.96 3.13 -7.11
C LYS A 134 8.60 3.80 -7.13
N ALA A 135 7.87 3.79 -6.01
CA ALA A 135 6.57 4.47 -5.89
C ALA A 135 6.69 5.99 -6.07
N ILE A 136 7.74 6.62 -5.49
CA ILE A 136 8.03 8.05 -5.69
C ILE A 136 8.34 8.33 -7.15
N SER A 137 9.27 7.57 -7.74
CA SER A 137 9.66 7.70 -9.15
C SER A 137 8.46 7.49 -10.10
N ARG A 138 7.56 6.57 -9.77
CA ARG A 138 6.31 6.36 -10.50
C ARG A 138 5.40 7.59 -10.41
N ALA A 139 5.19 8.14 -9.22
CA ALA A 139 4.36 9.34 -9.04
C ALA A 139 4.93 10.55 -9.80
N ASP A 140 6.24 10.78 -9.72
CA ASP A 140 6.95 11.83 -10.46
C ASP A 140 6.76 11.67 -11.97
N SER A 141 6.87 10.45 -12.49
CA SER A 141 6.67 10.18 -13.93
C SER A 141 5.23 10.39 -14.43
N MET A 142 4.24 10.38 -13.53
CA MET A 142 2.81 10.42 -13.86
C MET A 142 2.17 11.78 -13.66
N THR A 143 2.87 12.72 -13.03
CA THR A 143 2.30 14.01 -12.62
C THR A 143 3.08 15.18 -13.22
N ASP A 144 2.46 16.35 -13.34
CA ASP A 144 3.14 17.55 -13.84
C ASP A 144 3.70 18.36 -12.66
N PRO A 145 5.03 18.57 -12.57
CA PRO A 145 5.61 19.37 -11.48
C PRO A 145 5.17 20.85 -11.48
N GLN A 146 4.48 21.34 -12.52
CA GLN A 146 3.88 22.68 -12.54
C GLN A 146 2.62 22.78 -11.67
N ASP A 147 1.91 21.68 -11.44
CA ASP A 147 0.66 21.66 -10.66
C ASP A 147 0.66 20.64 -9.50
N THR A 148 1.67 19.77 -9.44
CA THR A 148 1.80 18.72 -8.44
C THR A 148 3.00 18.95 -7.52
N LEU A 149 2.75 18.95 -6.20
CA LEU A 149 3.80 18.95 -5.17
C LEU A 149 3.96 17.54 -4.60
N ILE A 150 5.13 16.94 -4.80
CA ILE A 150 5.54 15.69 -4.16
C ILE A 150 6.43 16.02 -2.95
N LEU A 151 6.01 15.59 -1.75
CA LEU A 151 6.78 15.72 -0.51
C LEU A 151 7.14 14.35 0.01
N VAL A 152 8.43 14.11 0.22
CA VAL A 152 8.97 12.89 0.81
C VAL A 152 9.59 13.22 2.16
N THR A 153 9.19 12.50 3.20
CA THR A 153 9.73 12.65 4.55
C THR A 153 9.66 11.31 5.30
N ALA A 154 10.35 11.23 6.43
CA ALA A 154 10.11 10.23 7.45
C ALA A 154 9.33 10.85 8.62
N ASP A 155 8.55 10.03 9.33
CA ASP A 155 7.90 10.38 10.58
C ASP A 155 8.88 10.37 11.75
N HIS A 156 9.80 9.39 11.77
CA HIS A 156 10.98 9.33 12.62
C HIS A 156 12.09 8.46 11.99
N SER A 157 13.24 8.36 12.67
CA SER A 157 14.35 7.49 12.27
C SER A 157 14.42 6.25 13.16
N GLN A 158 15.41 5.40 12.90
CA GLN A 158 15.75 4.19 13.66
C GLN A 158 17.25 4.19 13.98
N PRO A 159 17.74 3.44 14.99
CA PRO A 159 19.13 3.50 15.44
C PRO A 159 20.11 2.75 14.51
N ILE A 160 19.96 2.89 13.19
CA ILE A 160 20.87 2.32 12.19
C ILE A 160 22.17 3.12 12.12
N VAL A 161 23.30 2.41 12.00
CA VAL A 161 24.64 3.00 11.86
C VAL A 161 25.40 2.26 10.75
N ILE A 162 25.98 3.00 9.81
CA ILE A 162 26.86 2.47 8.76
C ILE A 162 28.31 2.68 9.20
N ASN A 163 29.02 1.59 9.49
CA ASN A 163 30.38 1.63 10.01
C ASN A 163 31.45 1.61 8.89
N GLY A 164 32.65 2.10 9.21
CA GLY A 164 33.85 1.97 8.36
C GLY A 164 34.65 0.69 8.67
N TYR A 165 35.61 0.29 7.82
CA TYR A 165 36.13 0.98 6.64
C TYR A 165 35.99 0.10 5.37
N SER A 166 34.77 -0.03 4.86
CA SER A 166 34.53 -0.72 3.58
C SER A 166 35.06 0.10 2.40
N ASN A 167 35.54 -0.58 1.35
CA ASN A 167 35.94 0.08 0.12
C ASN A 167 34.71 0.58 -0.66
N ARG A 168 34.92 1.57 -1.53
CA ARG A 168 33.87 1.99 -2.48
C ARG A 168 33.47 0.80 -3.36
N GLY A 169 32.16 0.58 -3.50
CA GLY A 169 31.58 -0.50 -4.30
C GLY A 169 31.45 -1.84 -3.56
N SER A 170 31.81 -1.91 -2.28
CA SER A 170 31.46 -3.04 -1.42
C SER A 170 29.94 -3.15 -1.27
N ASP A 171 29.45 -4.38 -1.14
CA ASP A 171 28.07 -4.65 -0.75
C ASP A 171 27.80 -4.00 0.62
N ILE A 172 26.63 -3.38 0.76
CA ILE A 172 26.19 -2.72 1.98
C ILE A 172 25.56 -3.72 2.97
N LEU A 173 25.25 -4.94 2.51
CA LEU A 173 24.60 -6.02 3.25
C LEU A 173 25.51 -7.25 3.46
#